data_AF-A0A3L8DFP6-F1
#
_entry.id   AF-A0A3L8DFP6-F1
#
_cell.length_a   1.000
_cell.length_b   1.000
_cell.length_c   1.000
_cell.angle_alpha   90.00
_cell.angle_beta   90.00
_cell.angle_gamma   90.00
#
_symmetry.space_group_name_H-M   'P 1'
#
loop_
_entity.id
_entity.type
_entity.pdbx_description
1 polymer ?
#
loop_
_entity_poly.entity_id
_entity_poly.type
_entity_poly.pdbx_seq_one_letter_code
_entity_poly.pdbx_strand_id
1 'polypeptide(L)'
;MEIYWRDHFICPSEADYKTMIRKKTGGLFTLVVRLMQLFSSYKEDFSTLITNLGLYFQIRDDYCNLCLSEYTETKSYCEDLTEGKFSFPIIHALTTNPDDRQIRNILRQRPKEIEVKRHCVQLLEKFGSFEYTRRALEEWDAKTRIEIERLGGNPLLKKILDSLKNWN
;
A
#
# COMPACT_ATOMS: atom_id res chain seq x y z
N MET A 1 -3.29 13.01 7.88
CA MET A 1 -1.91 12.96 7.35
C MET A 1 -1.90 12.72 5.85
N GLU A 2 -2.45 11.62 5.34
CA GLU A 2 -2.55 11.36 3.87
C GLU A 2 -3.16 12.54 3.09
N ILE A 3 -4.34 13.01 3.49
CA ILE A 3 -5.01 14.19 2.91
C ILE A 3 -4.14 15.46 2.99
N TYR A 4 -3.45 15.66 4.12
CA TYR A 4 -2.59 16.83 4.32
C TYR A 4 -1.43 16.83 3.32
N TRP A 5 -0.72 15.71 3.18
CA TRP A 5 0.36 15.55 2.20
C TRP A 5 -0.12 15.80 0.78
N ARG A 6 -1.23 15.17 0.41
CA ARG A 6 -1.88 15.30 -0.91
C ARG A 6 -2.25 16.76 -1.24
N ASP A 7 -2.89 17.46 -0.31
CA ASP A 7 -3.43 18.80 -0.57
C ASP A 7 -2.36 19.91 -0.43
N HIS A 8 -1.25 19.64 0.28
CA HIS A 8 -0.10 20.55 0.39
C HIS A 8 1.07 20.17 -0.53
N PHE A 9 0.93 19.10 -1.33
CA PHE A 9 1.96 18.59 -2.24
C PHE A 9 3.30 18.25 -1.57
N ILE A 10 3.22 17.76 -0.32
CA ILE A 10 4.38 17.34 0.46
C ILE A 10 4.50 15.82 0.31
N CYS A 11 5.50 15.35 -0.43
CA CYS A 11 5.80 13.93 -0.49
C CYS A 11 6.30 13.47 0.89
N PRO A 12 5.64 12.50 1.55
CA PRO A 12 6.13 11.96 2.81
C PRO A 12 7.38 11.12 2.60
N SER A 13 8.14 10.91 3.67
CA SER A 13 9.12 9.83 3.70
C SER A 13 8.40 8.47 3.73
N GLU A 14 9.07 7.41 3.33
CA GLU A 14 8.52 6.06 3.45
C GLU A 14 8.22 5.69 4.91
N ALA A 15 9.03 6.16 5.86
CA ALA A 15 8.82 5.95 7.29
C ALA A 15 7.53 6.65 7.78
N ASP A 16 7.27 7.87 7.31
CA ASP A 16 6.05 8.60 7.61
C ASP A 16 4.83 7.92 7.00
N TYR A 17 4.93 7.47 5.74
CA TYR A 17 3.89 6.67 5.09
C TYR A 17 3.56 5.43 5.93
N LYS A 18 4.56 4.63 6.30
CA LYS A 18 4.38 3.42 7.13
C LYS A 18 3.72 3.76 8.48
N THR A 19 4.10 4.88 9.10
CA THR A 19 3.51 5.35 10.36
C THR A 19 2.05 5.79 10.17
N MET A 20 1.73 6.45 9.06
CA MET A 20 0.36 6.83 8.73
C MET A 20 -0.51 5.60 8.49
N ILE A 21 0.00 4.58 7.78
CA ILE A 21 -0.72 3.32 7.59
C ILE A 21 -0.96 2.62 8.91
N ARG A 22 0.05 2.51 9.78
CA ARG A 22 -0.15 1.97 11.15
C ARG A 22 -1.28 2.66 11.90
N LYS A 23 -1.48 3.97 11.72
CA LYS A 23 -2.61 4.69 12.33
C LYS A 23 -3.93 4.41 11.61
N LYS A 24 -3.93 4.35 10.27
CA LYS A 24 -5.12 4.12 9.43
C LYS A 24 -5.65 2.69 9.59
N THR A 25 -4.84 1.68 9.30
CA THR A 25 -5.22 0.26 9.44
C THR A 25 -5.21 -0.19 10.89
N GLY A 26 -4.30 0.33 11.72
CA GLY A 26 -4.29 0.03 13.15
C GLY A 26 -5.54 0.53 13.87
N GLY A 27 -6.27 1.55 13.38
CA GLY A 27 -7.55 1.92 13.97
C GLY A 27 -8.60 0.81 13.83
N LEU A 28 -8.89 0.39 12.60
CA LEU A 28 -9.98 -0.55 12.33
C LEU A 28 -9.63 -2.00 12.70
N PHE A 29 -8.44 -2.50 12.32
CA PHE A 29 -8.07 -3.88 12.61
C PHE A 29 -7.85 -4.10 14.10
N THR A 30 -7.21 -3.15 14.80
CA THR A 30 -7.06 -3.25 16.26
C THR A 30 -8.40 -3.22 16.97
N LEU A 31 -9.34 -2.38 16.51
CA LEU A 31 -10.69 -2.36 17.09
C LEU A 31 -11.36 -3.73 16.96
N VAL A 32 -11.41 -4.30 15.75
CA VAL A 32 -12.06 -5.60 15.50
C VAL A 32 -11.41 -6.70 16.33
N VAL A 33 -10.07 -6.82 16.32
CA VAL A 33 -9.37 -7.87 17.06
C VAL A 33 -9.53 -7.68 18.57
N ARG A 34 -9.44 -6.45 19.10
CA ARG A 34 -9.67 -6.21 20.54
C ARG A 34 -11.08 -6.53 20.95
N LEU A 35 -12.09 -6.21 20.14
CA LEU A 35 -13.48 -6.60 20.40
C LEU A 35 -13.63 -8.12 20.44
N MET A 36 -13.04 -8.87 19.50
CA MET A 36 -13.02 -10.33 19.54
C MET A 36 -12.32 -10.86 20.79
N GLN A 37 -11.21 -10.23 21.20
CA GLN A 37 -10.47 -10.61 22.40
C GLN A 37 -11.25 -10.39 23.69
N LEU A 38 -12.19 -9.44 23.77
CA LEU A 38 -13.03 -9.27 24.97
C LEU A 38 -13.83 -10.53 25.30
N PHE A 39 -14.22 -11.29 24.27
CA PHE A 39 -15.03 -12.50 24.40
C PHE A 39 -14.25 -13.80 24.18
N SER A 40 -12.92 -13.72 24.02
CA SER A 40 -12.05 -14.89 23.82
C SER A 40 -11.23 -15.19 25.07
N SER A 41 -10.95 -16.47 25.32
CA SER A 41 -9.94 -16.89 26.31
C SER A 41 -8.50 -16.70 25.82
N TYR A 42 -8.30 -16.52 24.51
CA TYR A 42 -6.98 -16.31 23.90
C TYR A 42 -6.58 -14.82 23.95
N LYS A 43 -5.53 -14.50 24.73
CA LYS A 43 -5.12 -13.12 25.07
C LYS A 43 -3.74 -12.72 24.56
N GLU A 44 -3.17 -13.45 23.61
CA GLU A 44 -1.89 -13.07 22.99
C GLU A 44 -1.95 -11.69 22.33
N ASP A 45 -0.77 -11.09 22.16
CA ASP A 45 -0.64 -9.81 21.46
C ASP A 45 -0.63 -10.00 19.93
N PHE A 46 -1.67 -9.47 19.28
CA PHE A 46 -1.82 -9.47 17.82
C PHE A 46 -1.31 -8.17 17.15
N SER A 47 -0.77 -7.22 17.91
CA SER A 47 -0.41 -5.88 17.41
C SER A 47 0.56 -5.94 16.22
N THR A 48 1.56 -6.83 16.29
CA THR A 48 2.52 -7.05 15.20
C THR A 48 1.84 -7.64 13.97
N LEU A 49 1.00 -8.66 14.14
CA LEU A 49 0.26 -9.28 13.03
C LEU A 49 -0.63 -8.26 12.33
N ILE A 50 -1.40 -7.50 13.10
CA ILE A 50 -2.31 -6.45 12.60
C ILE A 50 -1.52 -5.39 11.83
N THR A 51 -0.38 -4.95 12.37
CA THR A 51 0.48 -3.96 11.72
C THR A 51 1.03 -4.49 10.40
N ASN A 52 1.54 -5.72 10.38
CA ASN A 52 2.11 -6.33 9.18
C ASN A 52 1.05 -6.51 8.09
N LEU A 53 -0.14 -7.01 8.46
CA LEU A 53 -1.28 -7.13 7.54
C LEU A 53 -1.68 -5.75 7.00
N GLY A 54 -1.83 -4.75 7.88
CA GLY A 54 -2.22 -3.41 7.48
C GLY A 54 -1.26 -2.76 6.47
N LEU A 55 0.05 -2.96 6.65
CA LEU A 55 1.08 -2.51 5.71
C LEU A 55 1.03 -3.28 4.40
N TYR A 56 0.95 -4.61 4.46
CA TYR A 56 0.84 -5.47 3.27
C TYR A 56 -0.39 -5.10 2.43
N PHE A 57 -1.57 -4.99 3.04
CA PHE A 57 -2.81 -4.66 2.35
C PHE A 57 -2.80 -3.28 1.70
N GLN A 58 -2.25 -2.25 2.37
CA GLN A 58 -2.21 -0.93 1.78
C GLN A 58 -1.20 -0.84 0.62
N ILE A 59 0.02 -1.37 0.80
CA ILE A 59 1.03 -1.37 -0.26
C ILE A 59 0.52 -2.16 -1.47
N ARG A 60 -0.22 -3.25 -1.22
CA ARG A 60 -0.91 -4.02 -2.24
C ARG A 60 -1.90 -3.17 -3.04
N ASP A 61 -2.80 -2.49 -2.33
CA ASP A 61 -3.84 -1.65 -2.95
C ASP A 61 -3.20 -0.54 -3.80
N ASP A 62 -2.17 0.12 -3.27
CA ASP A 62 -1.39 1.15 -3.98
C ASP A 62 -0.72 0.59 -5.26
N TYR A 63 -0.16 -0.62 -5.20
CA TYR A 63 0.44 -1.29 -6.37
C TYR A 63 -0.63 -1.65 -7.40
N CYS A 64 -1.72 -2.30 -6.98
CA CYS A 64 -2.79 -2.73 -7.88
C CYS A 64 -3.49 -1.55 -8.56
N ASN A 65 -3.65 -0.41 -7.88
CA ASN A 65 -4.24 0.80 -8.45
C ASN A 65 -3.46 1.28 -9.70
N LEU A 66 -2.14 1.16 -9.67
CA LEU A 66 -1.24 1.67 -10.70
C LEU A 66 -0.83 0.62 -11.75
N CYS A 67 -0.72 -0.66 -11.39
CA CYS A 67 -0.26 -1.72 -12.31
C CYS A 67 -1.40 -2.48 -13.01
N LEU A 68 -2.54 -2.69 -12.35
CA LEU A 68 -3.54 -3.69 -12.79
C LEU A 68 -4.82 -3.07 -13.37
N SER A 69 -4.88 -1.74 -13.50
CA SER A 69 -6.12 -1.02 -13.75
C SER A 69 -6.58 -1.00 -15.23
N GLU A 70 -5.88 -1.67 -16.15
CA GLU A 70 -6.42 -1.93 -17.50
C GLU A 70 -7.59 -2.94 -17.49
N TYR A 71 -7.79 -3.69 -16.38
CA TYR A 71 -8.68 -4.86 -16.34
C TYR A 71 -9.93 -4.75 -15.44
N THR A 72 -10.20 -3.61 -14.80
CA THR A 72 -11.33 -3.51 -13.86
C THR A 72 -12.46 -2.65 -14.41
N GLU A 73 -13.56 -3.28 -14.84
CA GLU A 73 -14.83 -2.61 -15.21
C GLU A 73 -15.42 -1.73 -14.09
N THR A 74 -14.91 -1.85 -12.86
CA THR A 74 -15.46 -1.25 -11.63
C THR A 74 -14.64 -0.09 -11.05
N LYS A 75 -13.40 0.15 -11.51
CA LYS A 75 -12.54 1.26 -11.06
C LYS A 75 -11.98 2.02 -12.25
N SER A 76 -11.93 3.33 -12.16
CA SER A 76 -11.29 4.14 -13.20
C SER A 76 -9.77 3.96 -13.18
N TYR A 77 -9.14 3.93 -14.37
CA TYR A 77 -7.71 3.67 -14.53
C TYR A 77 -6.85 4.61 -13.65
N CYS A 78 -5.95 4.06 -12.82
CA CYS A 78 -5.03 4.81 -11.94
C CYS A 78 -5.68 5.97 -11.14
N GLU A 79 -6.70 5.67 -10.34
CA GLU A 79 -7.40 6.66 -9.49
C GLU A 79 -6.48 7.43 -8.55
N ASP A 80 -5.43 6.78 -8.02
CA ASP A 80 -4.48 7.43 -7.12
C ASP A 80 -3.82 8.66 -7.78
N LEU A 81 -3.62 8.63 -9.10
CA LEU A 81 -3.10 9.78 -9.86
C LEU A 81 -4.14 10.90 -9.98
N THR A 82 -5.42 10.57 -10.17
CA THR A 82 -6.50 11.57 -10.22
C THR A 82 -6.72 12.21 -8.85
N GLU A 83 -6.52 11.47 -7.77
CA GLU A 83 -6.57 12.05 -6.42
C GLU A 83 -5.33 12.89 -6.11
N GLY A 84 -4.21 12.66 -6.81
CA GLY A 84 -2.90 13.23 -6.48
C GLY A 84 -2.28 12.57 -5.24
N LYS A 85 -2.65 11.33 -4.95
CA LYS A 85 -2.23 10.57 -3.78
C LYS A 85 -0.75 10.19 -3.89
N PHE A 86 -0.03 10.36 -2.79
CA PHE A 86 1.34 9.85 -2.64
C PHE A 86 1.29 8.39 -2.23
N SER A 87 1.02 7.50 -3.19
CA SER A 87 1.02 6.05 -2.99
C SER A 87 2.45 5.49 -2.89
N PHE A 88 2.60 4.25 -2.40
CA PHE A 88 3.92 3.65 -2.13
C PHE A 88 4.89 3.69 -3.33
N PRO A 89 4.52 3.28 -4.57
CA PRO A 89 5.42 3.37 -5.73
C PRO A 89 5.79 4.82 -6.07
N ILE A 90 4.87 5.75 -5.86
CA ILE A 90 5.06 7.17 -6.16
C ILE A 90 6.04 7.82 -5.19
N ILE A 91 5.92 7.50 -3.89
CA ILE A 91 6.86 7.95 -2.86
C ILE A 91 8.28 7.48 -3.20
N HIS A 92 8.43 6.20 -3.57
CA HIS A 92 9.73 5.66 -3.99
C HIS A 92 10.30 6.44 -5.18
N ALA A 93 9.51 6.65 -6.24
CA ALA A 93 9.95 7.37 -7.44
C ALA A 93 10.43 8.79 -7.13
N LEU A 94 9.65 9.55 -6.36
CA LEU A 94 9.97 10.94 -5.98
C LEU A 94 11.17 11.04 -5.03
N THR A 95 11.43 10.01 -4.23
CA THR A 95 12.56 9.96 -3.30
C THR A 95 13.86 9.59 -4.00
N THR A 96 13.80 8.64 -4.94
CA THR A 96 14.99 8.14 -5.66
C THR A 96 15.37 9.01 -6.86
N ASN A 97 14.44 9.82 -7.38
CA ASN A 97 14.65 10.71 -8.52
C ASN A 97 14.23 12.16 -8.18
N PRO A 98 14.92 12.84 -7.23
CA PRO A 98 14.50 14.15 -6.73
C PRO A 98 14.56 15.28 -7.78
N ASP A 99 15.41 15.14 -8.80
CA ASP A 99 15.55 16.09 -9.89
C ASP A 99 14.42 15.99 -10.93
N ASP A 100 13.76 14.83 -11.02
CA ASP A 100 12.63 14.63 -11.91
C ASP A 100 11.38 15.31 -11.35
N ARG A 101 10.84 16.26 -12.11
CA ARG A 101 9.62 16.98 -11.74
C ARG A 101 8.38 16.45 -12.45
N GLN A 102 8.51 15.49 -13.37
CA GLN A 102 7.40 15.01 -14.19
C GLN A 102 6.32 14.36 -13.32
N ILE A 103 6.69 13.39 -12.48
CA ILE A 103 5.72 12.69 -11.60
C ILE A 103 5.07 13.69 -10.63
N ARG A 104 5.85 14.60 -10.03
CA ARG A 104 5.33 15.62 -9.12
C ARG A 104 4.33 16.56 -9.82
N ASN A 105 4.63 16.98 -11.05
CA ASN A 105 3.74 17.83 -11.84
C ASN A 105 2.46 17.10 -12.22
N ILE A 106 2.55 15.83 -12.63
CA ILE A 106 1.39 15.00 -12.95
C ILE A 106 0.47 14.85 -11.73
N LEU A 107 1.01 14.51 -10.56
CA LEU A 107 0.23 14.42 -9.32
C LEU A 107 -0.49 15.74 -8.99
N ARG A 108 0.18 16.87 -9.22
CA ARG A 108 -0.39 18.20 -8.98
C ARG A 108 -1.54 18.52 -9.93
N GLN A 109 -1.47 18.04 -11.17
CA GLN A 109 -2.51 18.24 -12.17
C GLN A 109 -3.78 17.42 -11.91
N ARG A 110 -3.69 16.35 -11.09
CA ARG A 110 -4.82 15.45 -10.80
C ARG A 110 -5.50 14.97 -12.10
N PRO A 111 -4.75 14.36 -13.04
CA PRO A 111 -5.22 14.13 -14.38
C PRO A 111 -6.42 13.17 -14.40
N LYS A 112 -7.34 13.44 -15.32
CA LYS A 112 -8.40 12.50 -15.72
C LYS A 112 -8.05 11.74 -16.99
N GLU A 113 -7.18 12.31 -17.81
CA GLU A 113 -6.76 11.77 -19.11
C GLU A 113 -5.91 10.50 -18.95
N ILE A 114 -6.29 9.46 -19.71
CA ILE A 114 -5.64 8.14 -19.65
C ILE A 114 -4.18 8.21 -20.12
N GLU A 115 -3.88 9.00 -21.16
CA GLU A 115 -2.51 9.10 -21.70
C GLU A 115 -1.54 9.71 -20.70
N VAL A 116 -1.97 10.72 -19.94
CA VAL A 116 -1.14 11.33 -18.87
C VAL A 116 -0.87 10.31 -17.76
N LYS A 117 -1.89 9.51 -17.40
CA LYS A 117 -1.75 8.44 -16.41
C LYS A 117 -0.80 7.34 -16.89
N ARG A 118 -0.93 6.90 -18.15
CA ARG A 118 -0.05 5.90 -18.78
C ARG A 118 1.39 6.40 -18.81
N HIS A 119 1.61 7.66 -19.15
CA HIS A 119 2.94 8.26 -19.11
C HIS A 119 3.55 8.23 -17.70
N CYS A 120 2.76 8.54 -16.66
CA CYS A 120 3.21 8.44 -15.27
C CYS A 120 3.58 6.99 -14.90
N VAL A 121 2.77 6.01 -15.30
CA VAL A 121 3.05 4.58 -15.07
C VAL A 121 4.36 4.16 -15.74
N GLN A 122 4.61 4.61 -16.98
CA GLN A 122 5.89 4.35 -17.67
C GLN A 122 7.08 4.95 -16.94
N LEU A 123 6.95 6.15 -16.36
CA LEU A 123 8.00 6.75 -15.53
C LEU A 123 8.24 5.93 -14.26
N LEU A 124 7.18 5.46 -13.59
CA LEU A 124 7.31 4.61 -12.40
C LEU A 124 8.04 3.30 -12.70
N GLU A 125 7.73 2.67 -13.84
CA GLU A 125 8.45 1.47 -14.32
C GLU A 125 9.92 1.80 -14.63
N LYS A 126 10.19 2.88 -15.37
CA LYS A 126 11.56 3.34 -15.67
C LYS A 126 12.39 3.59 -14.42
N PHE A 127 11.77 4.13 -13.36
CA PHE A 127 12.42 4.37 -12.07
C PHE A 127 12.48 3.15 -11.16
N GLY A 128 12.05 1.97 -11.63
CA GLY A 128 12.10 0.71 -10.86
C GLY A 128 11.13 0.67 -9.68
N SER A 129 10.13 1.57 -9.64
CA SER A 129 9.26 1.73 -8.47
C SER A 129 8.30 0.55 -8.28
N PHE A 130 7.88 -0.08 -9.37
CA PHE A 130 7.06 -1.29 -9.31
C PHE A 130 7.86 -2.51 -8.85
N GLU A 131 9.11 -2.65 -9.30
CA GLU A 131 10.02 -3.70 -8.86
C GLU A 131 10.37 -3.55 -7.37
N TYR A 132 10.65 -2.32 -6.91
CA TYR A 132 10.81 -2.01 -5.48
C TYR A 132 9.56 -2.37 -4.67
N THR A 133 8.38 -2.03 -5.17
CA THR A 133 7.11 -2.31 -4.48
C THR A 133 6.84 -3.81 -4.37
N ARG A 134 7.12 -4.60 -5.43
CA ARG A 134 7.01 -6.07 -5.38
C ARG A 134 7.93 -6.67 -4.32
N ARG A 135 9.19 -6.24 -4.24
CA ARG A 135 10.12 -6.69 -3.19
C ARG A 135 9.61 -6.35 -1.79
N ALA A 136 9.08 -5.15 -1.58
CA ALA A 136 8.49 -4.77 -0.30
C ALA A 136 7.28 -5.66 0.06
N LEU A 137 6.44 -6.01 -0.91
CA LEU A 137 5.30 -6.90 -0.71
C LEU A 137 5.72 -8.32 -0.32
N GLU A 138 6.75 -8.86 -0.97
CA GLU A 138 7.35 -10.16 -0.60
C GLU A 138 7.89 -10.15 0.83
N GLU A 139 8.59 -9.08 1.22
CA GLU A 139 9.12 -8.91 2.57
C GLU A 139 7.99 -8.87 3.61
N TRP A 140 6.92 -8.10 3.35
CA TRP A 140 5.78 -8.01 4.27
C TRP A 140 4.95 -9.30 4.32
N ASP A 141 4.76 -10.02 3.22
CA ASP A 141 4.14 -11.36 3.23
C ASP A 141 4.94 -12.32 4.10
N ALA A 142 6.27 -12.38 3.92
CA ALA A 142 7.15 -13.23 4.71
C ALA A 142 7.07 -12.90 6.21
N LYS A 143 7.18 -11.61 6.58
CA LYS A 143 7.05 -11.15 7.98
C LYS A 143 5.68 -11.50 8.57
N THR A 144 4.62 -11.36 7.79
CA THR A 144 3.26 -11.70 8.22
C THR A 144 3.14 -13.19 8.49
N ARG A 145 3.67 -14.05 7.60
CA ARG A 145 3.62 -15.51 7.78
C ARG A 145 4.43 -15.99 8.99
N ILE A 146 5.61 -15.42 9.22
CA ILE A 146 6.41 -15.71 10.41
C ILE A 146 5.61 -15.39 11.68
N GLU A 147 4.95 -14.23 11.69
CA GLU A 147 4.12 -13.83 12.84
C GLU A 147 2.90 -14.72 13.04
N ILE A 148 2.28 -15.20 11.96
CA ILE A 148 1.19 -16.20 12.03
C ILE A 148 1.69 -17.49 12.69
N GLU A 149 2.87 -17.97 12.32
CA GLU A 149 3.44 -19.19 12.94
C GLU A 149 3.79 -18.96 14.41
N ARG A 150 4.33 -17.79 14.76
CA ARG A 150 4.62 -17.41 16.15
C ARG A 150 3.36 -17.48 17.02
N LEU A 151 2.20 -17.12 16.46
CA LEU A 151 0.90 -17.14 17.13
C LEU A 151 0.21 -18.53 17.10
N GLY A 152 0.92 -19.59 16.72
CA GLY A 152 0.40 -20.96 16.71
C GLY A 152 -0.17 -21.42 15.37
N GLY A 153 0.00 -20.62 14.31
CA GLY A 153 -0.41 -20.96 12.96
C GLY A 153 -1.90 -20.74 12.68
N ASN A 154 -2.23 -20.37 11.45
CA ASN A 154 -3.61 -20.21 11.00
C ASN A 154 -3.75 -20.52 9.49
N PRO A 155 -4.23 -21.72 9.11
CA PRO A 155 -4.34 -22.12 7.71
C PRO A 155 -5.29 -21.23 6.89
N LEU A 156 -6.36 -20.71 7.50
CA LEU A 156 -7.31 -19.82 6.82
C LEU A 156 -6.66 -18.48 6.48
N LEU A 157 -5.92 -17.91 7.44
CA LEU A 157 -5.23 -16.64 7.22
C LEU A 157 -4.09 -16.78 6.20
N LYS A 158 -3.36 -17.91 6.20
CA LYS A 158 -2.39 -18.23 5.16
C LYS A 158 -3.05 -18.31 3.78
N LYS A 159 -4.21 -18.98 3.67
CA LYS A 159 -4.96 -19.09 2.41
C LYS A 159 -5.41 -17.72 1.89
N ILE A 160 -5.79 -16.80 2.79
CA ILE A 160 -6.08 -15.40 2.42
C ILE A 160 -4.82 -14.75 1.83
N LEU A 161 -3.66 -14.87 2.49
CA LEU A 161 -2.40 -14.32 1.96
C LEU A 161 -2.03 -14.93 0.61
N ASP A 162 -2.24 -16.24 0.42
CA ASP A 162 -2.00 -16.92 -0.86
C ASP A 162 -2.90 -16.35 -1.96
N SER A 163 -4.18 -16.11 -1.68
CA SER A 163 -5.10 -15.51 -2.66
C SER A 163 -4.71 -14.09 -3.07
N LEU A 164 -3.97 -13.39 -2.21
CA LEU A 164 -3.51 -12.02 -2.45
C LEU A 164 -2.19 -11.98 -3.24
N LYS A 165 -1.50 -13.12 -3.40
CA LYS A 165 -0.23 -13.25 -4.14
C LYS A 165 -0.34 -13.20 -5.66
N ASN A 166 -1.54 -13.05 -6.20
CA ASN A 166 -1.73 -12.87 -7.64
C ASN A 166 -1.29 -11.44 -8.03
N TRP A 167 0.03 -11.27 -8.18
CA TRP A 167 0.72 -10.04 -8.58
C TRP A 167 1.11 -10.02 -10.05
N ASN A 168 0.85 -11.13 -10.75
CA ASN A 168 1.09 -11.34 -12.17
C ASN A 168 -0.13 -10.95 -13.00
#